data_AF-A0A1F5BG24-F1
#
_entry.id   AF-A0A1F5BG24-F1
#
_cell.length_a   1.000
_cell.length_b   1.000
_cell.length_c   1.000
_cell.angle_alpha   90.00
_cell.angle_beta   90.00
_cell.angle_gamma   90.00
#
_symmetry.space_group_name_H-M   'P 1'
#
loop_
_entity.id
_entity.type
_entity.pdbx_description
1 polymer ?
#
loop_
_entity_poly.entity_id
_entity_poly.type
_entity_poly.pdbx_seq_one_letter_code
_entity_poly.pdbx_strand_id
1 'polypeptide(L)'
;MMAEILERRLKHAEWPLPQLIVLDGGKGQLSAGLKILKKLKLSIPVCALAKKEEELYLPGRKNPLPLKSLSSELAFLFQRIRDEAHRFAVSYHRALRSRGLAKSG
;
A
#
# COMPACT_ATOMS: atom_id res chain seq x y z
N MET A 1 -2.57 12.24 2.18
CA MET A 1 -1.35 11.76 1.48
C MET A 1 -1.60 10.49 0.66
N MET A 2 -1.92 9.32 1.23
CA MET A 2 -2.12 8.06 0.46
C MET A 2 -3.19 8.17 -0.64
N ALA A 3 -4.38 8.71 -0.31
CA ALA A 3 -5.48 8.86 -1.25
C ALA A 3 -5.12 9.71 -2.48
N GLU A 4 -4.34 10.77 -2.28
CA GLU A 4 -3.88 11.65 -3.36
C GLU A 4 -2.88 10.95 -4.28
N ILE A 5 -1.92 10.21 -3.70
CA ILE A 5 -0.96 9.41 -4.48
C ILE A 5 -1.69 8.39 -5.33
N LEU A 6 -2.67 7.70 -4.74
CA LEU A 6 -3.46 6.69 -5.43
C LEU A 6 -4.29 7.32 -6.57
N GLU A 7 -4.90 8.48 -6.34
CA GLU A 7 -5.64 9.21 -7.37
C GLU A 7 -4.73 9.64 -8.53
N ARG A 8 -3.54 10.17 -8.23
CA ARG A 8 -2.55 10.54 -9.27
C ARG A 8 -2.07 9.32 -10.06
N ARG A 9 -1.75 8.22 -9.37
CA ARG A 9 -1.27 6.96 -9.98
C ARG A 9 -2.28 6.36 -10.95
N LEU A 10 -3.56 6.37 -10.58
CA LEU A 10 -4.63 5.73 -11.36
C LEU A 10 -5.18 6.61 -12.49
N LYS A 11 -4.96 7.92 -12.45
CA LYS A 11 -5.27 8.85 -13.55
C LYS A 11 -4.17 8.93 -14.61
N HIS A 12 -2.99 8.38 -14.35
CA HIS A 12 -1.86 8.45 -15.28
C HIS A 12 -2.09 7.50 -16.47
N ALA A 13 -2.53 8.05 -17.61
CA ALA A 13 -3.00 7.26 -18.76
C ALA A 13 -1.94 6.31 -19.35
N GLU A 14 -0.66 6.68 -19.32
CA GLU A 14 0.42 5.84 -19.87
C GLU A 14 0.78 4.65 -18.98
N TRP A 15 0.32 4.64 -17.73
CA TRP A 15 0.68 3.59 -16.80
C TRP A 15 -0.44 2.56 -16.73
N PRO A 16 -0.15 1.26 -16.97
CA PRO A 16 -1.16 0.24 -16.91
C PRO A 16 -1.80 0.20 -15.51
N LEU A 17 -3.10 -0.11 -15.51
CA LEU A 17 -3.82 -0.33 -14.27
C LEU A 17 -3.29 -1.61 -13.60
N PRO A 18 -3.05 -1.57 -12.28
CA PRO A 18 -2.63 -2.77 -11.56
C PRO A 18 -3.77 -3.79 -11.50
N GLN A 19 -3.41 -5.08 -11.45
CA GLN A 19 -4.36 -6.16 -11.22
C GLN A 19 -4.71 -6.33 -9.72
N LEU A 20 -3.86 -5.83 -8.83
CA LEU A 20 -4.06 -5.82 -7.38
C LEU A 20 -3.35 -4.60 -6.78
N ILE A 21 -4.00 -3.97 -5.81
CA ILE A 21 -3.40 -2.90 -5.00
C ILE A 21 -3.25 -3.43 -3.57
N VAL A 22 -2.02 -3.39 -3.05
CA VAL A 22 -1.71 -3.69 -1.65
C VAL A 22 -1.31 -2.39 -0.96
N LEU A 23 -2.08 -1.98 0.05
CA LEU A 23 -1.83 -0.77 0.81
C LEU A 23 -1.09 -1.11 2.11
N ASP A 24 -0.04 -0.37 2.44
CA ASP A 24 0.63 -0.49 3.74
C ASP A 24 -0.21 0.22 4.83
N GLY A 25 -0.85 -0.56 5.68
CA GLY A 25 -1.69 -0.10 6.77
C GLY A 25 -2.97 -0.92 7.00
N GLY A 26 -3.77 -0.51 7.98
CA GLY A 26 -4.99 -1.23 8.36
C GLY A 26 -6.27 -0.72 7.67
N LYS A 27 -7.42 -0.95 8.32
CA LYS A 27 -8.78 -0.63 7.84
C LYS A 27 -8.95 0.80 7.31
N GLY A 28 -8.29 1.78 7.91
CA GLY A 28 -8.34 3.18 7.48
C GLY A 28 -7.79 3.39 6.06
N GLN A 29 -6.64 2.76 5.76
CA GLN A 29 -6.03 2.83 4.43
C GLN A 29 -6.87 2.09 3.39
N LEU A 30 -7.38 0.90 3.73
CA LEU A 30 -8.33 0.18 2.88
C LEU A 30 -9.54 1.03 2.51
N SER A 31 -10.14 1.69 3.51
CA SER A 31 -11.31 2.55 3.31
C SER A 31 -11.00 3.75 2.41
N ALA A 32 -9.81 4.34 2.54
CA ALA A 32 -9.36 5.42 1.67
C ALA A 32 -9.16 4.94 0.22
N GLY A 33 -8.51 3.78 0.03
CA GLY A 33 -8.31 3.19 -1.29
C GLY A 33 -9.63 2.88 -2.01
N LEU A 34 -10.58 2.27 -1.28
CA LEU A 34 -11.92 1.96 -1.80
C LEU A 34 -12.68 3.23 -2.22
N LYS A 35 -12.58 4.32 -1.47
CA LYS A 35 -13.18 5.61 -1.83
C LYS A 35 -12.63 6.15 -3.16
N ILE A 36 -11.32 6.04 -3.37
CA ILE A 36 -10.68 6.48 -4.62
C ILE A 36 -11.10 5.61 -5.80
N LEU A 37 -11.08 4.29 -5.64
CA LEU A 37 -11.54 3.36 -6.69
C LEU A 37 -13.00 3.63 -7.07
N LYS A 38 -13.88 3.85 -6.09
CA LYS A 38 -15.27 4.25 -6.31
C LYS A 38 -15.39 5.58 -7.05
N LYS A 39 -14.62 6.60 -6.64
CA LYS A 39 -14.59 7.92 -7.29
C LYS A 39 -14.17 7.83 -8.76
N LEU A 40 -13.19 6.97 -9.06
CA LEU A 40 -12.66 6.77 -10.41
C LEU A 40 -13.45 5.72 -11.22
N LYS A 41 -14.48 5.10 -10.64
CA LYS A 41 -15.27 4.02 -11.25
C LYS A 41 -14.39 2.84 -11.72
N LEU A 42 -13.37 2.51 -10.94
CA LEU A 42 -12.44 1.40 -11.22
C LEU A 42 -12.74 0.20 -10.32
N SER A 43 -12.74 -0.99 -10.92
CA SER A 43 -12.98 -2.26 -10.23
C SER A 43 -11.68 -3.05 -10.04
N ILE A 44 -10.69 -2.43 -9.39
CA ILE A 44 -9.40 -3.07 -9.11
C ILE A 44 -9.44 -3.71 -7.70
N PRO A 45 -9.06 -5.00 -7.55
CA PRO A 45 -8.90 -5.61 -6.24
C PRO A 45 -7.94 -4.80 -5.35
N VAL A 46 -8.34 -4.53 -4.11
CA VAL A 46 -7.53 -3.82 -3.12
C VAL A 46 -7.55 -4.53 -1.78
N CYS A 47 -6.40 -4.67 -1.15
CA CYS A 47 -6.25 -5.09 0.24
C CYS A 47 -5.31 -4.14 0.98
N ALA A 48 -5.32 -4.20 2.31
CA ALA A 48 -4.37 -3.47 3.13
C ALA A 48 -3.69 -4.43 4.11
N LEU A 49 -2.38 -4.28 4.31
CA LEU A 49 -1.57 -5.14 5.15
C LEU A 49 -1.04 -4.32 6.34
N ALA A 50 -1.46 -4.68 7.54
CA ALA A 50 -1.01 -4.02 8.76
C ALA A 50 0.33 -4.61 9.22
N LYS A 51 1.35 -3.76 9.38
CA LYS A 51 2.73 -4.17 9.69
C LYS A 51 2.89 -4.79 11.08
N LYS A 52 2.24 -4.24 12.11
CA LYS A 52 2.45 -4.68 13.50
C LYS A 52 1.74 -6.00 13.80
N GLU A 53 0.55 -6.17 13.24
CA GLU A 53 -0.35 -7.29 13.52
C GLU A 53 -0.20 -8.43 12.51
N GLU A 54 0.52 -8.21 11.40
CA GLU A 54 0.63 -9.14 10.26
C GLU A 54 -0.74 -9.62 9.76
N GLU A 55 -1.60 -8.65 9.51
CA GLU A 55 -3.01 -8.87 9.20
C GLU A 55 -3.41 -8.24 7.86
N LEU A 56 -4.12 -9.02 7.05
CA LEU A 56 -4.74 -8.58 5.80
C LEU A 56 -6.17 -8.12 6.03
N TYR A 57 -6.42 -6.87 5.67
CA TYR A 57 -7.74 -6.26 5.65
C TYR A 57 -8.30 -6.38 4.23
N LEU A 58 -9.45 -7.05 4.10
CA LEU A 58 -10.13 -7.28 2.84
C LEU A 58 -11.45 -6.50 2.77
N PRO A 59 -11.84 -5.98 1.59
CA PRO A 59 -13.16 -5.40 1.38
C PRO A 59 -14.28 -6.37 1.75
N GLY A 60 -15.34 -5.85 2.38
CA GLY A 60 -16.51 -6.66 2.76
C GLY A 60 -16.32 -7.59 3.95
N ARG A 61 -15.13 -7.65 4.56
CA ARG A 61 -14.86 -8.50 5.72
C ARG A 61 -14.75 -7.67 7.00
N LYS A 62 -15.44 -8.09 8.07
CA LYS A 62 -15.41 -7.40 9.38
C LYS A 62 -14.07 -7.59 10.10
N ASN A 63 -13.60 -8.83 10.14
CA ASN A 63 -12.36 -9.21 10.80
C ASN A 63 -11.24 -9.38 9.77
N PRO A 64 -10.00 -8.93 10.09
CA PRO A 64 -8.85 -9.16 9.24
C PRO A 64 -8.49 -10.65 9.18
N LEU A 65 -7.70 -11.00 8.17
CA LEU A 65 -7.06 -12.30 8.01
C LEU A 65 -5.63 -12.24 8.55
N PRO A 66 -5.29 -12.98 9.61
CA PRO A 66 -3.90 -13.13 10.02
C PRO A 66 -3.09 -13.77 8.88
N LEU A 67 -1.90 -13.26 8.55
CA LEU A 67 -1.05 -13.85 7.51
C LEU A 67 -0.72 -15.32 7.81
N LYS A 68 -0.55 -15.68 9.09
CA LYS A 68 -0.34 -17.06 9.55
C LYS A 68 -1.48 -18.03 9.21
N SER A 69 -2.66 -17.52 8.82
CA SER A 69 -3.80 -18.34 8.38
C SER A 69 -3.77 -18.65 6.88
N LEU A 70 -2.85 -18.04 6.12
CA LEU A 70 -2.62 -18.34 4.70
C LEU A 70 -1.58 -19.45 4.54
N SER A 71 -1.41 -19.95 3.31
CA SER A 71 -0.25 -20.79 3.00
C SER A 71 1.05 -20.02 3.24
N SER A 72 2.12 -20.74 3.60
CA SER A 72 3.43 -20.15 3.87
C SER A 72 3.94 -19.33 2.69
N GLU A 73 3.69 -19.77 1.45
CA GLU A 73 4.11 -19.07 0.24
C GLU A 73 3.39 -17.72 0.08
N LEU A 74 2.08 -17.67 0.33
CA LEU A 74 1.30 -16.44 0.26
C LEU A 74 1.67 -15.48 1.37
N ALA A 75 1.80 -15.98 2.60
CA ALA A 75 2.24 -15.18 3.73
C ALA A 75 3.60 -14.52 3.45
N PHE A 76 4.56 -15.31 2.95
CA PHE A 76 5.89 -14.84 2.59
C PHE A 76 5.86 -13.82 1.45
N LEU A 77 5.02 -14.02 0.44
CA LEU A 77 4.84 -13.05 -0.65
C LEU A 77 4.36 -11.69 -0.13
N PHE A 78 3.36 -11.68 0.75
CA PHE A 78 2.84 -10.44 1.35
C PHE A 78 3.88 -9.74 2.22
N GLN A 79 4.66 -10.49 3.00
CA GLN A 79 5.77 -9.94 3.78
C GLN A 79 6.82 -9.30 2.86
N ARG A 80 7.22 -9.96 1.76
CA ARG A 80 8.19 -9.40 0.81
C ARG A 80 7.70 -8.13 0.12
N ILE A 81 6.43 -8.09 -0.30
CA ILE A 81 5.84 -6.88 -0.91
C ILE A 81 5.88 -5.72 0.08
N ARG A 82 5.50 -5.96 1.34
CA ARG A 82 5.55 -4.96 2.42
C ARG A 82 6.97 -4.47 2.67
N ASP A 83 7.91 -5.40 2.80
CA ASP A 83 9.29 -5.08 3.16
C ASP A 83 9.95 -4.27 2.05
N GLU A 84 9.64 -4.56 0.79
CA GLU A 84 10.13 -3.79 -0.35
C GLU A 84 9.51 -2.38 -0.40
N ALA A 85 8.20 -2.25 -0.16
CA ALA A 85 7.54 -0.95 -0.08
C ALA A 85 8.12 -0.10 1.08
N HIS A 86 8.36 -0.72 2.23
CA HIS A 86 8.97 -0.07 3.38
C HIS A 86 10.43 0.33 3.12
N ARG A 87 11.23 -0.56 2.50
CA ARG A 87 12.62 -0.31 2.10
C ARG A 87 12.70 0.90 1.17
N PHE A 88 11.82 0.96 0.18
CA PHE A 88 11.74 2.07 -0.76
C PHE A 88 11.43 3.39 -0.04
N ALA A 89 10.41 3.41 0.81
CA ALA A 89 10.02 4.59 1.57
C ALA A 89 11.14 5.09 2.50
N VAL A 90 11.78 4.19 3.26
CA VAL A 90 12.89 4.54 4.17
C VAL A 90 14.09 5.08 3.38
N SER A 91 14.46 4.43 2.28
CA SER A 91 15.57 4.85 1.42
C SER A 91 15.32 6.23 0.84
N TYR A 92 14.11 6.49 0.36
CA TYR A 92 13.71 7.79 -0.17
C TYR A 92 13.79 8.90 0.89
N HIS A 93 13.25 8.66 2.09
CA HIS A 93 13.33 9.63 3.18
C HIS A 93 14.77 9.89 3.66
N ARG A 94 15.64 8.87 3.68
CA ARG A 94 17.07 9.04 3.99
C ARG A 94 17.76 9.90 2.94
N ALA A 95 17.53 9.65 1.66
CA ALA A 95 18.10 10.43 0.56
C ALA A 95 17.62 11.90 0.56
N LEU A 96 16.36 12.16 0.91
CA LEU A 96 15.86 13.53 1.05
C LEU A 96 16.55 14.27 2.20
N ARG A 97 16.77 13.61 3.35
CA ARG A 97 17.46 14.22 4.49
C ARG A 97 18.92 14.54 4.19
N SER A 98 19.64 13.63 3.52
CA SER A 98 21.04 13.89 3.14
C SER A 98 21.16 15.06 2.16
N ARG A 99 20.20 15.22 1.24
CA ARG A 99 20.13 16.38 0.33
C ARG A 99 19.72 17.68 1.02
N GLY A 100 18.88 17.61 2.05
CA GLY A 100 18.50 18.77 2.86
C GLY A 100 19.64 19.32 3.70
N LEU A 101 20.54 18.48 4.19
CA LEU A 101 21.76 18.88 4.89
C LEU A 101 22.79 19.57 3.97
N ALA A 102 22.75 19.31 2.67
CA ALA A 102 23.65 19.92 1.67
C ALA A 102 23.21 21.33 1.21
N LYS A 103 22.11 21.89 1.73
CA LYS A 103 21.63 23.25 1.39
C LYS A 103 21.71 24.25 2.55
N SER A 104 22.41 23.90 3.62
CA SER A 104 22.53 24.73 4.84
C SER A 104 24.00 24.97 5.22
N GLY A 105 24.86 25.21 4.24
CA GLY A 105 26.26 25.59 4.42
C GLY A 105 26.66 26.65 3.42
#